data_AF-A0A839IB93-F1
#
_entry.id   AF-A0A839IB93-F1
#
_cell.length_a   1.000
_cell.length_b   1.000
_cell.length_c   1.000
_cell.angle_alpha   90.00
_cell.angle_beta   90.00
_cell.angle_gamma   90.00
#
_symmetry.space_group_name_H-M   'P 1'
#
loop_
_entity.id
_entity.type
_entity.pdbx_description
1 polymer ?
#
loop_
_entity_poly.entity_id
_entity_poly.type
_entity_poly.pdbx_seq_one_letter_code
_entity_poly.pdbx_strand_id
1 'polypeptide(L)'
;MSEANNAAMCGSKKDAKNPVGACPVKFGVIDIIPVRYAIDDMDNEEKEQKHPLLDTHKGHGFFDVAHSKYTLRQLRDGWLYVYSNKDKTFHEYQVKGTQFIKIDWGSNEADKAPEKRGQAGESKSCLSYSKNDTLMISFSHQRWTWRLCEHMRSNTQCRNEWMRTVDLKTYSNTLEIEHGGGMRDFVHAVADIGTPKPSDTLFGITCSPLKDDDPSDDEFHLATHKKTVLETDYQCDLLEKNSALYIALDDQLADITDLFLKLSSEVAEKAAIMGDEDKQYKLQMAELTRTLGRVRLDENELPKEIREDPISIFQFEKEITDYL
;
A
#
# COMPACT_ATOMS: atom_id res chain seq x y z
N MET A 1 25.23 -2.51 8.08
CA MET A 1 25.56 -3.41 9.22
C MET A 1 24.37 -4.23 9.72
N SER A 2 23.11 -3.83 9.49
CA SER A 2 21.93 -4.60 9.92
C SER A 2 21.66 -5.86 9.08
N GLU A 3 21.80 -5.79 7.75
CA GLU A 3 21.47 -6.91 6.85
C GLU A 3 22.30 -8.18 7.14
N ALA A 4 23.61 -8.05 7.33
CA ALA A 4 24.48 -9.17 7.67
C ALA A 4 24.16 -9.78 9.05
N ASN A 5 23.73 -8.94 10.00
CA ASN A 5 23.32 -9.39 11.33
C ASN A 5 21.96 -10.11 11.28
N ASN A 6 21.00 -9.59 10.52
CA ASN A 6 19.70 -10.23 10.31
C ASN A 6 19.86 -11.57 9.57
N ALA A 7 20.70 -11.61 8.54
CA ALA A 7 21.06 -12.84 7.84
C ALA A 7 21.75 -13.86 8.77
N ALA A 8 22.60 -13.40 9.71
CA ALA A 8 23.24 -14.28 10.70
C ALA A 8 22.23 -14.84 11.71
N MET A 9 21.27 -14.04 12.18
CA MET A 9 20.14 -14.51 13.02
C MET A 9 19.25 -15.50 12.25
N CYS A 10 19.09 -15.28 10.94
CA CYS A 10 18.39 -16.17 10.02
C CYS A 10 19.23 -17.38 9.57
N GLY A 11 20.51 -17.48 9.93
CA GLY A 11 21.36 -18.63 9.64
C GLY A 11 20.88 -19.91 10.32
N SER A 12 20.92 -21.04 9.62
CA SER A 12 20.58 -22.35 10.18
C SER A 12 21.72 -22.84 11.09
N LYS A 13 21.43 -23.10 12.37
CA LYS A 13 22.25 -24.03 13.16
C LYS A 13 21.92 -25.42 12.63
N LYS A 14 22.83 -26.00 11.82
CA LYS A 14 22.67 -27.35 11.28
C LYS A 14 22.65 -28.37 12.43
N ASP A 15 21.48 -28.64 12.97
CA ASP A 15 21.15 -29.94 13.55
C ASP A 15 20.26 -30.69 12.55
N ALA A 16 20.89 -31.66 11.90
CA ALA A 16 20.25 -32.55 10.95
C ALA A 16 19.26 -33.46 11.68
N LYS A 17 17.96 -33.14 11.58
CA LYS A 17 16.79 -34.06 11.48
C LYS A 17 15.50 -33.30 11.80
N ASN A 18 14.84 -32.74 10.78
CA ASN A 18 13.37 -32.69 10.78
C ASN A 18 12.83 -32.42 9.36
N PRO A 19 12.36 -33.44 8.62
CA PRO A 19 11.62 -33.24 7.38
C PRO A 19 10.11 -33.33 7.67
N VAL A 20 9.54 -32.31 8.33
CA VAL A 20 8.08 -32.09 8.37
C VAL A 20 7.87 -30.59 8.52
N GLY A 21 7.08 -29.99 7.62
CA GLY A 21 6.76 -28.56 7.64
C GLY A 21 6.39 -28.08 9.04
N ALA A 22 7.11 -27.09 9.54
CA ALA A 22 6.86 -26.52 10.85
C ALA A 22 5.43 -25.97 10.91
N CYS A 23 4.65 -26.43 11.90
CA CYS A 23 3.31 -25.96 12.17
C CYS A 23 3.41 -24.62 12.90
N PRO A 24 2.76 -23.55 12.41
CA PRO A 24 2.83 -22.20 12.98
C PRO A 24 2.49 -22.05 14.47
N VAL A 25 1.89 -23.08 15.07
CA VAL A 25 1.05 -22.99 16.28
C VAL A 25 1.71 -23.63 17.51
N LYS A 26 2.95 -24.11 17.39
CA LYS A 26 3.61 -24.96 18.39
C LYS A 26 3.84 -24.29 19.75
N PHE A 27 4.00 -22.96 19.80
CA PHE A 27 4.33 -22.23 21.03
C PHE A 27 3.15 -21.55 21.73
N GLY A 28 1.91 -21.79 21.29
CA GLY A 28 0.74 -21.11 21.85
C GLY A 28 0.64 -19.62 21.51
N VAL A 29 1.55 -19.14 20.69
CA VAL A 29 1.71 -17.77 20.19
C VAL A 29 1.79 -17.83 18.67
N ILE A 30 1.28 -16.81 18.00
CA ILE A 30 1.41 -16.60 16.56
C ILE A 30 2.14 -15.27 16.36
N ASP A 31 3.19 -15.30 15.56
CA ASP A 31 3.90 -14.10 15.12
C ASP A 31 3.19 -13.52 13.89
N ILE A 32 2.99 -12.21 13.90
CA ILE A 32 2.21 -11.47 12.91
C ILE A 32 3.09 -10.41 12.26
N ILE A 33 3.08 -10.35 10.94
CA ILE A 33 3.76 -9.33 10.13
C ILE A 33 2.69 -8.46 9.44
N PRO A 34 2.38 -7.28 10.00
CA PRO A 34 1.52 -6.30 9.34
C PRO A 34 2.11 -5.85 8.00
N VAL A 35 1.29 -5.92 6.96
CA VAL A 35 1.53 -5.33 5.63
C VAL A 35 0.34 -4.43 5.28
N ARG A 36 0.34 -3.79 4.13
CA ARG A 36 -0.76 -2.93 3.69
C ARG A 36 -1.25 -3.29 2.31
N TYR A 37 -2.54 -3.06 2.07
CA TYR A 37 -3.02 -2.87 0.71
C TYR A 37 -2.41 -1.58 0.12
N ALA A 38 -2.06 -1.63 -1.15
CA ALA A 38 -1.58 -0.48 -1.91
C ALA A 38 -2.05 -0.57 -3.36
N ILE A 39 -2.17 0.57 -4.02
CA ILE A 39 -2.48 0.60 -5.45
C ILE A 39 -1.24 0.15 -6.24
N ASP A 40 -1.43 -0.82 -7.11
CA ASP A 40 -0.34 -1.39 -7.89
C ASP A 40 0.10 -0.50 -9.06
N ASP A 41 1.29 -0.77 -9.55
CA ASP A 41 1.73 -0.32 -10.85
C ASP A 41 1.05 -1.15 -11.94
N MET A 42 0.69 -0.46 -13.03
CA MET A 42 0.18 -1.08 -14.24
C MET A 42 1.29 -1.09 -15.29
N ASP A 43 1.31 -2.10 -16.13
CA ASP A 43 2.05 -2.05 -17.38
C ASP A 43 1.33 -1.10 -18.35
N ASN A 44 2.04 -0.10 -18.88
CA ASN A 44 1.43 0.90 -19.76
C ASN A 44 1.11 0.34 -21.16
N GLU A 45 1.83 -0.69 -21.61
CA GLU A 45 1.64 -1.31 -22.92
C GLU A 45 0.56 -2.38 -22.86
N GLU A 46 0.62 -3.27 -21.86
CA GLU A 46 -0.27 -4.42 -21.74
C GLU A 46 -1.52 -4.13 -20.89
N LYS A 47 -1.55 -3.02 -20.15
CA LYS A 47 -2.60 -2.68 -19.15
C LYS A 47 -2.79 -3.78 -18.10
N GLU A 48 -1.76 -4.58 -17.88
CA GLU A 48 -1.75 -5.65 -16.90
C GLU A 48 -1.17 -5.18 -15.57
N GLN A 49 -1.58 -5.85 -14.50
CA GLN A 49 -1.11 -5.56 -13.15
C GLN A 49 0.28 -6.18 -12.93
N LYS A 50 1.24 -5.44 -12.36
CA LYS A 50 2.61 -5.95 -12.16
C LYS A 50 2.76 -6.92 -10.99
N HIS A 51 2.01 -6.72 -9.91
CA HIS A 51 2.06 -7.52 -8.68
C HIS A 51 0.64 -7.89 -8.21
N PRO A 52 -0.09 -8.71 -8.98
CA PRO A 52 -1.44 -9.13 -8.58
C PRO A 52 -1.44 -9.82 -7.21
N LEU A 53 -2.54 -9.62 -6.46
CA LEU A 53 -2.81 -10.45 -5.30
C LEU A 53 -2.85 -11.91 -5.72
N LEU A 54 -2.28 -12.80 -4.91
CA LEU A 54 -2.30 -14.23 -5.18
C LEU A 54 -3.75 -14.73 -5.35
N ASP A 55 -3.98 -15.72 -6.21
CA ASP A 55 -5.32 -16.31 -6.41
C ASP A 55 -5.91 -16.90 -5.11
N THR A 56 -5.05 -17.27 -4.16
CA THR A 56 -5.42 -17.79 -2.85
C THR A 56 -5.75 -16.69 -1.83
N HIS A 57 -5.44 -15.43 -2.14
CA HIS A 57 -5.68 -14.29 -1.26
C HIS A 57 -7.18 -14.04 -1.11
N LYS A 58 -7.66 -14.07 0.14
CA LYS A 58 -9.04 -13.74 0.47
C LYS A 58 -9.11 -12.31 0.99
N GLY A 59 -10.04 -11.51 0.49
CA GLY A 59 -10.22 -10.11 0.88
C GLY A 59 -9.75 -9.13 -0.18
N HIS A 60 -10.05 -7.85 0.03
CA HIS A 60 -9.79 -6.76 -0.90
C HIS A 60 -9.35 -5.51 -0.13
N GLY A 61 -8.76 -4.56 -0.86
CA GLY A 61 -8.47 -3.22 -0.34
C GLY A 61 -9.75 -2.43 -0.07
N PHE A 62 -9.61 -1.25 0.53
CA PHE A 62 -10.74 -0.50 1.05
C PHE A 62 -11.69 0.05 -0.03
N PHE A 63 -11.16 0.51 -1.16
CA PHE A 63 -11.95 1.08 -2.24
C PHE A 63 -12.28 0.06 -3.33
N ASP A 64 -13.45 0.22 -3.96
CA ASP A 64 -13.72 -0.46 -5.23
C ASP A 64 -13.18 0.41 -6.38
N VAL A 65 -12.07 -0.02 -6.98
CA VAL A 65 -11.33 0.73 -7.99
C VAL A 65 -11.46 0.07 -9.37
N ALA A 66 -12.07 0.79 -10.31
CA ALA A 66 -12.32 0.29 -11.67
C ALA A 66 -11.06 0.29 -12.55
N HIS A 67 -10.25 1.35 -12.46
CA HIS A 67 -9.09 1.61 -13.34
C HIS A 67 -7.74 1.42 -12.63
N SER A 68 -7.76 0.82 -11.44
CA SER A 68 -6.58 0.50 -10.67
C SER A 68 -6.79 -0.83 -9.96
N LYS A 69 -5.71 -1.49 -9.57
CA LYS A 69 -5.77 -2.76 -8.86
C LYS A 69 -4.92 -2.70 -7.60
N TYR A 70 -5.30 -3.50 -6.61
CA TYR A 70 -4.58 -3.59 -5.35
C TYR A 70 -3.49 -4.65 -5.42
N THR A 71 -2.38 -4.38 -4.74
CA THR A 71 -1.32 -5.32 -4.37
C THR A 71 -1.06 -5.24 -2.87
N LEU A 72 -0.17 -6.08 -2.33
CA LEU A 72 0.33 -5.94 -0.97
C LEU A 72 1.73 -5.34 -0.96
N ARG A 73 1.97 -4.44 -0.02
CA ARG A 73 3.27 -3.80 0.21
C ARG A 73 3.62 -3.77 1.69
N GLN A 74 4.89 -3.55 2.00
CA GLN A 74 5.34 -3.24 3.35
C GLN A 74 4.49 -2.13 3.97
N LEU A 75 4.25 -2.24 5.29
CA LEU A 75 3.64 -1.18 6.05
C LEU A 75 4.54 0.07 6.03
N ARG A 76 3.96 1.26 5.82
CA ARG A 76 4.73 2.51 5.86
C ARG A 76 5.22 2.79 7.28
N ASP A 77 6.25 3.60 7.39
CA ASP A 77 6.66 4.14 8.69
C ASP A 77 5.50 4.98 9.25
N GLY A 78 5.18 4.81 10.53
CA GLY A 78 3.93 5.32 11.09
C GLY A 78 3.58 4.65 12.41
N TRP A 79 2.28 4.40 12.63
CA TRP A 79 1.75 3.94 13.90
C TRP A 79 0.78 2.79 13.72
N LEU A 80 0.89 1.81 14.61
CA LEU A 80 0.08 0.60 14.59
C LEU A 80 -0.57 0.40 15.96
N TYR A 81 -1.85 0.07 15.95
CA TYR A 81 -2.68 -0.09 17.12
C TYR A 81 -3.28 -1.48 17.15
N VAL A 82 -3.17 -2.17 18.29
CA VAL A 82 -3.66 -3.53 18.45
C VAL A 82 -4.47 -3.64 19.73
N TYR A 83 -5.74 -4.03 19.61
CA TYR A 83 -6.54 -4.44 20.75
C TYR A 83 -6.55 -5.96 20.86
N SER A 84 -6.08 -6.49 21.99
CA SER A 84 -6.21 -7.92 22.33
C SER A 84 -7.56 -8.17 22.99
N ASN A 85 -8.40 -8.99 22.36
CA ASN A 85 -9.70 -9.30 22.93
C ASN A 85 -9.60 -10.33 24.07
N LYS A 86 -8.55 -11.15 24.11
CA LYS A 86 -8.24 -12.07 25.19
C LYS A 86 -7.72 -11.33 26.44
N ASP A 87 -6.70 -10.49 26.28
CA ASP A 87 -6.03 -9.84 27.42
C ASP A 87 -6.71 -8.51 27.80
N LYS A 88 -7.65 -8.03 26.98
CA LYS A 88 -8.35 -6.74 27.15
C LYS A 88 -7.39 -5.55 27.20
N THR A 89 -6.27 -5.66 26.51
CA THR A 89 -5.23 -4.64 26.42
C THR A 89 -5.29 -3.94 25.06
N PHE A 90 -4.82 -2.69 25.04
CA PHE A 90 -4.65 -1.91 23.83
C PHE A 90 -3.19 -1.50 23.74
N HIS A 91 -2.52 -1.93 22.69
CA HIS A 91 -1.11 -1.70 22.46
C HIS A 91 -0.91 -0.71 21.32
N GLU A 92 0.08 0.16 21.48
CA GLU A 92 0.54 1.11 20.48
C GLU A 92 1.96 0.73 20.06
N TYR A 93 2.24 0.77 18.77
CA TYR A 93 3.55 0.53 18.19
C TYR A 93 3.91 1.65 17.22
N GLN A 94 5.18 2.03 17.20
CA GLN A 94 5.76 2.83 16.13
C GLN A 94 6.38 1.89 15.10
N VAL A 95 6.04 2.11 13.83
CA VAL A 95 6.61 1.37 12.69
C VAL A 95 7.78 2.17 12.13
N LYS A 96 8.96 1.57 12.10
CA LYS A 96 10.18 2.14 11.51
C LYS A 96 10.94 1.10 10.70
N GLY A 97 11.00 1.25 9.38
CA GLY A 97 11.55 0.22 8.51
C GLY A 97 10.80 -1.10 8.68
N THR A 98 11.50 -2.17 9.07
CA THR A 98 10.91 -3.49 9.37
C THR A 98 10.62 -3.71 10.85
N GLN A 99 10.79 -2.68 11.69
CA GLN A 99 10.69 -2.80 13.15
C GLN A 99 9.37 -2.22 13.68
N PHE A 100 8.74 -2.98 14.56
CA PHE A 100 7.57 -2.63 15.35
C PHE A 100 8.02 -2.34 16.78
N ILE A 101 8.13 -1.06 17.11
CA ILE A 101 8.62 -0.58 18.41
C ILE A 101 7.41 -0.38 19.31
N LYS A 102 7.23 -1.25 20.32
CA LYS A 102 6.14 -1.12 21.29
C LYS A 102 6.30 0.17 22.10
N ILE A 103 5.21 0.89 22.30
CA ILE A 103 5.18 2.05 23.18
C ILE A 103 4.59 1.65 24.53
N ASP A 104 5.38 1.83 25.57
CA ASP A 104 4.94 1.66 26.95
C ASP A 104 4.36 2.99 27.46
N TRP A 105 3.06 2.98 27.76
CA TRP A 105 2.35 4.14 28.30
C TRP A 105 2.66 4.34 29.79
N GLY A 106 2.84 5.59 30.20
CA GLY A 106 2.91 6.00 31.60
C GLY A 106 1.54 6.38 32.17
N SER A 107 1.54 6.96 33.37
CA SER A 107 0.30 7.28 34.11
C SER A 107 -0.44 8.53 33.60
N ASN A 108 0.26 9.46 32.91
CA ASN A 108 -0.26 10.79 32.57
C ASN A 108 -0.22 11.05 31.05
N GLU A 109 -0.58 10.06 30.24
CA GLU A 109 -0.54 10.21 28.78
C GLU A 109 -1.59 11.17 28.22
N ALA A 110 -2.64 11.47 28.99
CA ALA A 110 -3.71 12.41 28.60
C ALA A 110 -3.23 13.85 28.45
N ASP A 111 -2.26 14.27 29.26
CA ASP A 111 -1.76 15.66 29.29
C ASP A 111 -0.62 15.89 28.29
N LYS A 112 -0.21 14.85 27.57
CA LYS A 112 0.92 14.90 26.63
C LYS A 112 0.44 15.00 25.20
N ALA A 113 1.14 15.83 24.43
CA ALA A 113 1.01 15.85 22.99
C ALA A 113 1.43 14.48 22.39
N PRO A 114 0.86 14.06 21.24
CA PRO A 114 1.09 12.74 20.67
C PRO A 114 2.57 12.36 20.56
N GLU A 115 3.42 13.26 20.12
CA GLU A 115 4.86 13.04 19.92
C GLU A 115 5.65 12.81 21.22
N LYS A 116 5.10 13.20 22.37
CA LYS A 116 5.73 13.04 23.70
C LYS A 116 5.15 11.89 24.52
N ARG A 117 4.18 11.15 23.96
CA ARG A 117 3.44 10.10 24.66
C ARG A 117 4.23 8.80 24.75
N GLY A 118 4.27 8.22 25.95
CA GLY A 118 4.90 6.93 26.25
C GLY A 118 6.42 6.91 26.09
N GLN A 119 7.01 5.73 26.24
CA GLN A 119 8.43 5.47 26.00
C GLN A 119 8.59 4.29 25.04
N ALA A 120 9.67 4.29 24.25
CA ALA A 120 10.00 3.16 23.39
C ALA A 120 10.42 1.95 24.24
N GLY A 121 9.68 0.86 24.10
CA GLY A 121 9.92 -0.43 24.73
C GLY A 121 10.59 -1.42 23.76
N GLU A 122 10.07 -2.64 23.75
CA GLU A 122 10.58 -3.71 22.89
C GLU A 122 10.44 -3.37 21.40
N SER A 123 11.51 -3.63 20.63
CA SER A 123 11.53 -3.51 19.17
C SER A 123 11.74 -4.87 18.55
N LYS A 124 10.80 -5.29 17.68
CA LYS A 124 10.83 -6.57 16.97
C LYS A 124 10.39 -6.41 15.53
N SER A 125 10.77 -7.36 14.69
CA SER A 125 10.32 -7.49 13.30
C SER A 125 8.91 -8.09 13.13
N CYS A 126 8.28 -8.53 14.22
CA CYS A 126 6.93 -9.06 14.21
C CYS A 126 6.18 -8.72 15.51
N LEU A 127 4.86 -8.88 15.48
CA LEU A 127 4.02 -8.84 16.68
C LEU A 127 3.72 -10.25 17.17
N SER A 128 3.81 -10.52 18.46
CA SER A 128 3.55 -11.85 19.01
C SER A 128 2.31 -11.84 19.92
N TYR A 129 1.28 -12.61 19.55
CA TYR A 129 0.03 -12.71 20.32
C TYR A 129 -0.41 -14.15 20.53
N SER A 130 -1.22 -14.40 21.56
CA SER A 130 -1.70 -15.75 21.84
C SER A 130 -2.52 -16.31 20.69
N LYS A 131 -2.30 -17.58 20.34
CA LYS A 131 -3.06 -18.25 19.28
C LYS A 131 -4.57 -18.34 19.51
N ASN A 132 -5.02 -18.13 20.75
CA ASN A 132 -6.43 -18.20 21.13
C ASN A 132 -7.08 -16.80 21.21
N ASP A 133 -6.43 -15.78 20.66
CA ASP A 133 -6.88 -14.39 20.69
C ASP A 133 -7.63 -14.00 19.41
N THR A 134 -8.42 -12.95 19.51
CA THR A 134 -8.97 -12.21 18.38
C THR A 134 -8.46 -10.79 18.50
N LEU A 135 -7.71 -10.33 17.51
CA LEU A 135 -7.12 -9.00 17.53
C LEU A 135 -7.95 -8.02 16.70
N MET A 136 -7.95 -6.77 17.12
CA MET A 136 -8.38 -5.64 16.27
C MET A 136 -7.14 -4.82 15.96
N ILE A 137 -6.75 -4.74 14.68
CA ILE A 137 -5.50 -4.10 14.24
C ILE A 137 -5.80 -2.94 13.32
N SER A 138 -5.17 -1.78 13.53
CA SER A 138 -5.27 -0.62 12.64
C SER A 138 -3.93 0.04 12.46
N PHE A 139 -3.65 0.46 11.23
CA PHE A 139 -2.51 1.31 10.89
C PHE A 139 -2.94 2.77 10.75
N SER A 140 -2.02 3.70 11.00
CA SER A 140 -2.16 5.11 10.71
C SER A 140 -0.78 5.73 10.48
N HIS A 141 -0.64 6.49 9.39
CA HIS A 141 0.59 7.26 9.12
C HIS A 141 0.89 8.26 10.26
N GLN A 142 -0.16 8.95 10.71
CA GLN A 142 -0.08 9.92 11.80
C GLN A 142 -0.42 9.28 13.15
N ARG A 143 0.29 9.68 14.21
CA ARG A 143 0.03 9.15 15.55
C ARG A 143 -1.35 9.58 16.03
N TRP A 144 -2.15 8.64 16.51
CA TRP A 144 -3.44 8.95 17.11
C TRP A 144 -3.29 9.84 18.35
N THR A 145 -4.25 10.75 18.52
CA THR A 145 -4.39 11.51 19.77
C THR A 145 -4.76 10.56 20.91
N TRP A 146 -4.45 10.96 22.15
CA TRP A 146 -4.84 10.17 23.32
C TRP A 146 -6.35 9.91 23.37
N ARG A 147 -7.16 10.92 23.03
CA ARG A 147 -8.62 10.81 22.95
C ARG A 147 -9.06 9.68 22.01
N LEU A 148 -8.40 9.53 20.86
CA LEU A 148 -8.72 8.48 19.91
C LEU A 148 -8.28 7.10 20.41
N CYS A 149 -7.10 6.99 21.01
CA CYS A 149 -6.65 5.75 21.66
C CYS A 149 -7.64 5.29 22.75
N GLU A 150 -8.07 6.18 23.63
CA GLU A 150 -9.03 5.87 24.69
C GLU A 150 -10.42 5.54 24.15
N HIS A 151 -10.86 6.23 23.09
CA HIS A 151 -12.11 5.90 22.41
C HIS A 151 -12.07 4.49 21.83
N MET A 152 -11.01 4.14 21.09
CA MET A 152 -10.85 2.80 20.52
C MET A 152 -10.66 1.74 21.61
N ARG A 153 -9.99 2.06 22.72
CA ARG A 153 -9.82 1.14 23.85
C ARG A 153 -11.15 0.78 24.53
N SER A 154 -12.07 1.74 24.62
CA SER A 154 -13.34 1.59 25.35
C SER A 154 -14.54 1.24 24.47
N ASN A 155 -14.50 1.53 23.16
CA ASN A 155 -15.63 1.36 22.25
C ASN A 155 -15.48 0.16 21.31
N THR A 156 -16.14 -0.96 21.63
CA THR A 156 -16.13 -2.17 20.80
C THR A 156 -16.75 -1.96 19.42
N GLN A 157 -17.82 -1.17 19.31
CA GLN A 157 -18.47 -0.93 18.02
C GLN A 157 -17.52 -0.23 17.06
N CYS A 158 -16.88 0.85 17.50
CA CYS A 158 -15.93 1.56 16.64
C CYS A 158 -14.71 0.71 16.29
N ARG A 159 -14.22 -0.16 17.19
CA ARG A 159 -13.17 -1.12 16.81
C ARG A 159 -13.63 -2.04 15.67
N ASN A 160 -14.86 -2.56 15.74
CA ASN A 160 -15.40 -3.46 14.70
C ASN A 160 -15.60 -2.75 13.35
N GLU A 161 -15.91 -1.46 13.38
CA GLU A 161 -16.12 -0.66 12.16
C GLU A 161 -14.81 -0.20 11.52
N TRP A 162 -13.80 0.16 12.32
CA TRP A 162 -12.61 0.88 11.85
C TRP A 162 -11.30 0.09 11.94
N MET A 163 -11.27 -1.06 12.62
CA MET A 163 -10.06 -1.87 12.76
C MET A 163 -10.25 -3.24 12.11
N ARG A 164 -9.15 -3.80 11.59
CA ARG A 164 -9.13 -5.14 11.02
C ARG A 164 -9.26 -6.20 12.12
N THR A 165 -10.29 -7.03 12.01
CA THR A 165 -10.44 -8.20 12.89
C THR A 165 -9.53 -9.33 12.41
N VAL A 166 -8.73 -9.89 13.32
CA VAL A 166 -7.80 -10.99 13.04
C VAL A 166 -8.09 -12.11 14.04
N ASP A 167 -8.77 -13.16 13.58
CA ASP A 167 -9.09 -14.33 14.40
C ASP A 167 -7.95 -15.36 14.37
N LEU A 168 -7.04 -15.25 15.34
CA LEU A 168 -5.89 -16.14 15.47
C LEU A 168 -6.31 -17.55 15.86
N LYS A 169 -7.44 -17.70 16.57
CA LYS A 169 -7.95 -19.01 16.96
C LYS A 169 -8.38 -19.79 15.73
N THR A 170 -9.16 -19.18 14.85
CA THR A 170 -9.61 -19.83 13.61
C THR A 170 -8.43 -20.12 12.70
N TYR A 171 -7.52 -19.15 12.51
CA TYR A 171 -6.29 -19.37 11.74
C TYR A 171 -5.43 -20.51 12.31
N SER A 172 -5.25 -20.58 13.63
CA SER A 172 -4.44 -21.63 14.25
C SER A 172 -4.98 -23.06 14.02
N ASN A 173 -6.27 -23.20 13.74
CA ASN A 173 -6.91 -24.50 13.50
C ASN A 173 -7.04 -24.84 12.01
N THR A 174 -7.20 -23.83 11.15
CA THR A 174 -7.55 -24.01 9.73
C THR A 174 -6.43 -23.62 8.77
N LEU A 175 -5.48 -22.78 9.25
CA LEU A 175 -4.52 -22.04 8.44
C LEU A 175 -5.15 -21.13 7.38
N GLU A 176 -6.44 -20.84 7.51
CA GLU A 176 -7.15 -19.89 6.67
C GLU A 176 -7.33 -18.56 7.39
N ILE A 177 -7.16 -17.47 6.65
CA ILE A 177 -7.38 -16.12 7.14
C ILE A 177 -7.87 -15.24 5.98
N GLU A 178 -8.64 -14.21 6.30
CA GLU A 178 -8.97 -13.13 5.38
C GLU A 178 -7.96 -11.98 5.53
N HIS A 179 -7.71 -11.29 4.43
CA HIS A 179 -6.73 -10.22 4.27
C HIS A 179 -5.31 -10.62 4.70
N GLY A 180 -4.90 -11.87 4.51
CA GLY A 180 -3.57 -12.31 4.90
C GLY A 180 -3.24 -13.72 4.44
N GLY A 181 -2.10 -14.21 4.91
CA GLY A 181 -1.63 -15.55 4.58
C GLY A 181 -0.44 -15.98 5.44
N GLY A 182 0.02 -17.21 5.22
CA GLY A 182 1.16 -17.75 5.95
C GLY A 182 2.50 -17.28 5.40
N MET A 183 3.55 -17.38 6.21
CA MET A 183 4.91 -16.97 5.84
C MET A 183 5.44 -17.55 4.51
N ARG A 184 4.96 -18.73 4.11
CA ARG A 184 5.39 -19.39 2.85
C ARG A 184 5.06 -18.57 1.60
N ASP A 185 3.95 -17.85 1.64
CA ASP A 185 3.47 -17.06 0.51
C ASP A 185 3.97 -15.61 0.58
N PHE A 186 4.62 -15.21 1.69
CA PHE A 186 4.94 -13.83 2.01
C PHE A 186 5.76 -13.12 0.93
N VAL A 187 6.84 -13.75 0.45
CA VAL A 187 7.71 -13.19 -0.61
C VAL A 187 7.00 -13.08 -1.96
N HIS A 188 6.02 -13.95 -2.22
CA HIS A 188 5.25 -13.91 -3.48
C HIS A 188 4.06 -12.95 -3.38
N ALA A 189 3.56 -12.71 -2.17
CA ALA A 189 2.39 -11.88 -1.92
C ALA A 189 2.71 -10.39 -1.79
N VAL A 190 3.90 -10.03 -1.32
CA VAL A 190 4.25 -8.63 -0.97
C VAL A 190 5.30 -8.08 -1.94
N ALA A 191 4.90 -7.10 -2.75
CA ALA A 191 5.64 -6.64 -3.93
C ALA A 191 7.05 -6.08 -3.64
N ASP A 192 7.26 -5.47 -2.48
CA ASP A 192 8.51 -4.80 -2.11
C ASP A 192 9.34 -5.56 -1.06
N ILE A 193 9.09 -6.86 -0.90
CA ILE A 193 9.88 -7.80 -0.09
C ILE A 193 10.31 -8.97 -0.97
N GLY A 194 11.59 -9.36 -0.93
CA GLY A 194 12.02 -10.52 -1.70
C GLY A 194 13.46 -10.97 -1.51
N THR A 195 13.77 -12.14 -2.06
CA THR A 195 15.13 -12.67 -2.17
C THR A 195 15.31 -13.30 -3.57
N PRO A 196 16.08 -12.67 -4.50
CA PRO A 196 16.88 -11.46 -4.33
C PRO A 196 16.03 -10.21 -4.05
N LYS A 197 16.67 -9.15 -3.57
CA LYS A 197 16.01 -7.88 -3.22
C LYS A 197 15.22 -7.35 -4.43
N PRO A 198 13.94 -6.96 -4.26
CA PRO A 198 13.13 -6.42 -5.36
C PRO A 198 13.72 -5.14 -5.95
N SER A 199 13.36 -4.88 -7.21
CA SER A 199 13.74 -3.64 -7.92
C SER A 199 13.18 -2.41 -7.21
N ASP A 200 13.94 -1.34 -7.18
CA ASP A 200 13.59 -0.04 -6.61
C ASP A 200 12.91 0.92 -7.61
N THR A 201 12.73 0.50 -8.87
CA THR A 201 12.15 1.34 -9.93
C THR A 201 10.62 1.30 -9.97
N LEU A 202 10.01 0.44 -9.16
CA LEU A 202 8.56 0.31 -9.04
C LEU A 202 8.00 1.32 -8.04
N PHE A 203 6.71 1.60 -8.19
CA PHE A 203 5.92 2.50 -7.35
C PHE A 203 6.42 3.95 -7.33
N GLY A 204 7.00 4.42 -8.43
CA GLY A 204 7.58 5.76 -8.54
C GLY A 204 6.58 6.90 -8.32
N ILE A 205 5.32 6.71 -8.73
CA ILE A 205 4.23 7.69 -8.55
C ILE A 205 3.28 7.20 -7.45
N THR A 206 3.81 7.05 -6.23
CA THR A 206 3.05 6.64 -5.03
C THR A 206 3.47 7.46 -3.81
N CYS A 207 2.68 7.40 -2.74
CA CYS A 207 2.98 7.98 -1.44
C CYS A 207 4.12 7.25 -0.69
N SER A 208 4.63 6.15 -1.22
CA SER A 208 5.83 5.52 -0.68
C SER A 208 6.67 4.95 -1.82
N PRO A 209 7.39 5.81 -2.57
CA PRO A 209 8.26 5.34 -3.62
C PRO A 209 9.35 4.44 -3.04
N LEU A 210 9.84 3.49 -3.84
CA LEU A 210 10.92 2.56 -3.45
C LEU A 210 12.32 3.15 -3.62
N LYS A 211 12.42 4.21 -4.43
CA LYS A 211 13.64 4.98 -4.65
C LYS A 211 13.58 6.27 -3.85
N ASP A 212 14.72 6.64 -3.29
CA ASP A 212 14.89 7.90 -2.56
C ASP A 212 15.27 8.99 -3.58
N ASP A 213 14.27 9.63 -4.16
CA ASP A 213 14.43 10.69 -5.17
C ASP A 213 14.50 12.10 -4.55
N ASP A 214 15.02 12.20 -3.32
CA ASP A 214 15.26 13.40 -2.50
C ASP A 214 14.04 13.86 -1.64
N PRO A 215 14.24 14.26 -0.37
CA PRO A 215 13.18 14.68 0.53
C PRO A 215 12.77 16.10 0.14
N SER A 216 11.73 16.23 -0.68
CA SER A 216 10.97 17.47 -0.70
C SER A 216 10.56 17.77 0.75
N ASP A 217 10.93 18.97 1.22
CA ASP A 217 10.67 19.52 2.56
C ASP A 217 9.18 19.86 2.72
N ASP A 218 8.31 18.94 2.29
CA ASP A 218 6.87 19.05 2.44
C ASP A 218 6.56 18.86 3.91
N GLU A 219 6.18 19.96 4.56
CA GLU A 219 5.77 20.09 5.96
C GLU A 219 4.71 19.04 6.38
N PHE A 220 4.04 18.41 5.41
CA PHE A 220 3.00 17.38 5.60
C PHE A 220 3.47 15.93 5.49
N HIS A 221 4.70 15.65 4.99
CA HIS A 221 5.30 14.31 4.81
C HIS A 221 4.32 13.17 4.47
N LEU A 222 3.35 13.42 3.58
CA LEU A 222 2.33 12.42 3.21
C LEU A 222 2.91 11.33 2.31
N ALA A 223 3.90 11.71 1.49
CA ALA A 223 4.73 10.81 0.74
C ALA A 223 6.08 10.61 1.46
N THR A 224 6.47 9.38 1.72
CA THR A 224 7.77 9.06 2.33
C THR A 224 8.32 7.80 1.72
N HIS A 225 9.56 7.87 1.24
CA HIS A 225 10.26 6.74 0.64
C HIS A 225 10.28 5.52 1.59
N LYS A 226 9.98 4.34 1.03
CA LYS A 226 10.02 3.05 1.74
C LYS A 226 10.84 2.06 0.92
N LYS A 227 12.12 1.92 1.27
CA LYS A 227 13.05 1.01 0.58
C LYS A 227 12.53 -0.44 0.54
N THR A 228 12.90 -1.15 -0.52
CA THR A 228 12.75 -2.61 -0.57
C THR A 228 13.59 -3.29 0.51
N VAL A 229 13.14 -4.44 0.99
CA VAL A 229 13.80 -5.19 2.06
C VAL A 229 13.89 -6.68 1.74
N LEU A 230 14.74 -7.39 2.46
CA LEU A 230 14.87 -8.84 2.34
C LEU A 230 13.84 -9.53 3.22
N GLU A 231 13.45 -10.75 2.84
CA GLU A 231 12.57 -11.59 3.67
C GLU A 231 13.16 -11.80 5.07
N THR A 232 14.49 -11.95 5.16
CA THR A 232 15.22 -12.15 6.42
C THR A 232 15.08 -10.99 7.40
N ASP A 233 14.75 -9.79 6.93
CA ASP A 233 14.55 -8.62 7.79
C ASP A 233 13.25 -8.71 8.60
N TYR A 234 12.30 -9.56 8.19
CA TYR A 234 11.08 -9.89 8.94
C TYR A 234 11.15 -11.25 9.66
N GLN A 235 12.17 -12.06 9.38
CA GLN A 235 12.34 -13.38 10.01
C GLN A 235 13.20 -13.38 11.27
N CYS A 236 13.94 -12.29 11.54
CA CYS A 236 14.99 -12.28 12.55
C CYS A 236 14.49 -12.45 13.99
N ASP A 237 13.26 -12.01 14.30
CA ASP A 237 12.66 -12.13 15.63
C ASP A 237 11.55 -13.18 15.72
N LEU A 238 11.29 -13.93 14.64
CA LEU A 238 10.28 -14.98 14.64
C LEU A 238 10.68 -16.14 15.56
N LEU A 239 9.71 -16.66 16.32
CA LEU A 239 9.91 -17.85 17.16
C LEU A 239 10.27 -19.08 16.31
N GLU A 240 9.59 -19.23 15.17
CA GLU A 240 9.90 -20.21 14.13
C GLU A 240 9.88 -19.50 12.77
N LYS A 241 10.98 -19.57 12.01
CA LYS A 241 11.20 -18.78 10.78
C LYS A 241 10.10 -18.89 9.71
N ASN A 242 9.35 -19.99 9.70
CA ASN A 242 8.27 -20.24 8.73
C ASN A 242 6.88 -20.29 9.37
N SER A 243 6.73 -19.76 10.59
CA SER A 243 5.49 -19.83 11.40
C SER A 243 4.67 -18.54 11.42
N ALA A 244 5.13 -17.47 10.77
CA ALA A 244 4.44 -16.20 10.84
C ALA A 244 3.17 -16.16 9.97
N LEU A 245 2.29 -15.25 10.35
CA LEU A 245 1.10 -14.83 9.65
C LEU A 245 1.32 -13.40 9.15
N TYR A 246 1.19 -13.12 7.86
CA TYR A 246 1.11 -11.72 7.40
C TYR A 246 -0.35 -11.28 7.32
N ILE A 247 -0.62 -10.02 7.68
CA ILE A 247 -1.96 -9.43 7.62
C ILE A 247 -1.91 -8.08 6.91
N ALA A 248 -2.67 -7.94 5.84
CA ALA A 248 -2.87 -6.72 5.09
C ALA A 248 -3.85 -5.80 5.82
N LEU A 249 -3.39 -4.60 6.15
CA LEU A 249 -4.17 -3.52 6.76
C LEU A 249 -4.57 -2.48 5.71
N ASP A 250 -5.60 -1.72 6.03
CA ASP A 250 -6.02 -0.58 5.20
C ASP A 250 -5.14 0.64 5.50
N ASP A 251 -4.81 1.36 4.45
CA ASP A 251 -4.11 2.64 4.51
C ASP A 251 -4.81 3.62 3.56
N GLN A 252 -6.01 4.03 3.95
CA GLN A 252 -6.88 4.87 3.11
C GLN A 252 -6.22 6.19 2.69
N LEU A 253 -5.38 6.75 3.57
CA LEU A 253 -4.63 7.96 3.26
C LEU A 253 -3.62 7.70 2.15
N ALA A 254 -2.92 6.57 2.18
CA ALA A 254 -2.05 6.16 1.09
C ALA A 254 -2.82 5.95 -0.20
N ASP A 255 -3.94 5.20 -0.15
CA ASP A 255 -4.75 4.91 -1.34
C ASP A 255 -5.21 6.20 -2.03
N ILE A 256 -5.76 7.15 -1.27
CA ILE A 256 -6.18 8.46 -1.79
C ILE A 256 -4.98 9.23 -2.37
N THR A 257 -3.83 9.19 -1.70
CA THR A 257 -2.63 9.90 -2.15
C THR A 257 -2.07 9.27 -3.42
N ASP A 258 -2.04 7.95 -3.54
CA ASP A 258 -1.58 7.22 -4.72
C ASP A 258 -2.46 7.54 -5.93
N LEU A 259 -3.78 7.52 -5.75
CA LEU A 259 -4.74 7.90 -6.81
C LEU A 259 -4.57 9.38 -7.20
N PHE A 260 -4.37 10.27 -6.23
CA PHE A 260 -4.15 11.69 -6.47
C PHE A 260 -2.85 11.97 -7.22
N LEU A 261 -1.74 11.34 -6.83
CA LEU A 261 -0.44 11.51 -7.47
C LEU A 261 -0.47 11.04 -8.92
N LYS A 262 -1.08 9.89 -9.19
CA LYS A 262 -1.30 9.39 -10.56
C LYS A 262 -2.10 10.39 -11.40
N LEU A 263 -3.26 10.83 -10.90
CA LEU A 263 -4.07 11.83 -11.60
C LEU A 263 -3.31 13.15 -11.84
N SER A 264 -2.54 13.60 -10.84
CA SER A 264 -1.78 14.84 -10.93
C SER A 264 -0.70 14.78 -12.00
N SER A 265 -0.05 13.62 -12.18
CA SER A 265 0.91 13.40 -13.28
C SER A 265 0.24 13.56 -14.64
N GLU A 266 -0.90 12.92 -14.85
CA GLU A 266 -1.66 13.00 -16.10
C GLU A 266 -2.14 14.43 -16.39
N VAL A 267 -2.59 15.15 -15.37
CA VAL A 267 -3.00 16.55 -15.49
C VAL A 267 -1.81 17.45 -15.83
N ALA A 268 -0.64 17.21 -15.24
CA ALA A 268 0.58 17.94 -15.54
C ALA A 268 1.05 17.70 -16.98
N GLU A 269 1.01 16.46 -17.46
CA GLU A 269 1.32 16.13 -18.86
C GLU A 269 0.35 16.80 -19.83
N LYS A 270 -0.95 16.74 -19.54
CA LYS A 270 -1.98 17.43 -20.33
C LYS A 270 -1.72 18.94 -20.37
N ALA A 271 -1.40 19.55 -19.24
CA ALA A 271 -1.09 20.98 -19.17
C ALA A 271 0.16 21.33 -19.99
N ALA A 272 1.20 20.51 -19.93
CA ALA A 272 2.41 20.70 -20.73
C ALA A 272 2.13 20.62 -22.25
N ILE A 273 1.25 19.71 -22.67
CA ILE A 273 0.81 19.60 -24.08
C ILE A 273 0.00 20.83 -24.49
N MET A 274 -0.97 21.24 -23.68
CA MET A 274 -1.81 22.42 -23.94
C MET A 274 -0.98 23.71 -24.00
N GLY A 275 0.11 23.79 -23.24
CA GLY A 275 1.03 24.92 -23.19
C GLY A 275 0.43 26.14 -22.49
N ASP A 276 1.02 27.30 -22.76
CA ASP A 276 0.63 28.59 -22.17
C ASP A 276 -0.71 29.11 -22.70
N GLU A 277 -1.24 30.16 -22.06
CA GLU A 277 -2.50 30.81 -22.46
C GLU A 277 -2.46 31.26 -23.93
N ASP A 278 -1.30 31.69 -24.42
CA ASP A 278 -1.11 32.09 -25.82
C ASP A 278 -1.29 30.92 -26.79
N LYS A 279 -0.72 29.74 -26.48
CA LYS A 279 -0.89 28.53 -27.29
C LYS A 279 -2.33 28.05 -27.24
N GLN A 280 -2.97 28.09 -26.07
CA GLN A 280 -4.39 27.76 -25.92
C GLN A 280 -5.27 28.71 -26.73
N TYR A 281 -5.01 30.02 -26.66
CA TYR A 281 -5.73 31.02 -27.43
C TYR A 281 -5.54 30.81 -28.95
N LYS A 282 -4.32 30.52 -29.40
CA LYS A 282 -4.04 30.19 -30.80
C LYS A 282 -4.81 28.95 -31.26
N LEU A 283 -4.89 27.91 -30.43
CA LEU A 283 -5.68 26.70 -30.72
C LEU A 283 -7.17 27.02 -30.83
N GLN A 284 -7.72 27.81 -29.89
CA GLN A 284 -9.13 28.25 -29.94
C GLN A 284 -9.42 29.10 -31.18
N MET A 285 -8.54 30.03 -31.55
CA MET A 285 -8.69 30.84 -32.76
C MET A 285 -8.57 29.99 -34.02
N ALA A 286 -7.67 29.00 -34.05
CA ALA A 286 -7.57 28.05 -35.16
C ALA A 286 -8.84 27.20 -35.29
N GLU A 287 -9.42 26.74 -34.18
CA GLU A 287 -10.68 25.97 -34.17
C GLU A 287 -11.88 26.81 -34.61
N LEU A 288 -11.98 28.07 -34.13
CA LEU A 288 -13.01 29.01 -34.56
C LEU A 288 -12.90 29.29 -36.06
N THR A 289 -11.68 29.56 -36.55
CA THR A 289 -11.43 29.80 -37.97
C THR A 289 -11.77 28.57 -38.82
N ARG A 290 -11.40 27.37 -38.36
CA ARG A 290 -11.79 26.10 -39.00
C ARG A 290 -13.30 25.97 -39.07
N THR A 291 -14.02 26.28 -37.99
CA THR A 291 -15.48 26.15 -37.92
C THR A 291 -16.22 27.15 -38.80
N LEU A 292 -15.69 28.37 -38.95
CA LEU A 292 -16.29 29.40 -39.81
C LEU A 292 -15.92 29.22 -41.29
N GLY A 293 -14.70 28.75 -41.57
CA GLY A 293 -14.13 28.75 -42.92
C GLY A 293 -14.22 27.42 -43.65
N ARG A 294 -14.73 26.34 -43.03
CA ARG A 294 -14.81 25.01 -43.65
C ARG A 294 -16.18 24.40 -43.53
N VAL A 295 -16.52 23.57 -44.51
CA VAL A 295 -17.71 22.74 -44.47
C VAL A 295 -17.44 21.56 -43.53
N ARG A 296 -18.22 21.48 -42.45
CA ARG A 296 -18.19 20.36 -41.50
C ARG A 296 -19.39 19.47 -41.77
N LEU A 297 -19.14 18.17 -41.86
CA LEU A 297 -20.19 17.17 -41.92
C LEU A 297 -20.47 16.64 -40.52
N ASP A 298 -21.71 16.21 -40.29
CA ASP A 298 -22.04 15.50 -39.07
C ASP A 298 -21.27 14.16 -39.01
N GLU A 299 -21.03 13.67 -37.80
CA GLU A 299 -20.23 12.45 -37.57
C GLU A 299 -20.82 11.22 -38.31
N ASN A 300 -22.14 11.22 -38.52
CA ASN A 300 -22.85 10.18 -39.25
C ASN A 300 -22.62 10.22 -40.78
N GLU A 301 -22.22 11.37 -41.31
CA GLU A 301 -22.00 11.62 -42.73
C GLU A 301 -20.53 11.42 -43.15
N LEU A 302 -19.60 11.38 -42.17
CA LEU A 302 -18.20 11.08 -42.42
C LEU A 302 -18.00 9.62 -42.89
N PRO A 303 -17.10 9.34 -43.85
CA PRO A 303 -16.67 7.99 -44.19
C PRO A 303 -16.20 7.21 -42.96
N LYS A 304 -16.59 5.94 -42.84
CA LYS A 304 -16.34 5.14 -41.63
C LYS A 304 -14.84 4.97 -41.36
N GLU A 305 -14.04 5.00 -42.41
CA GLU A 305 -12.60 4.78 -42.39
C GLU A 305 -11.83 5.95 -41.74
N ILE A 306 -12.41 7.14 -41.67
CA ILE A 306 -11.73 8.34 -41.16
C ILE A 306 -12.27 8.85 -39.82
N ARG A 307 -13.39 8.30 -39.30
CA ARG A 307 -14.09 8.83 -38.11
C ARG A 307 -13.24 8.84 -36.85
N GLU A 308 -12.27 7.94 -36.73
CA GLU A 308 -11.44 7.80 -35.54
C GLU A 308 -10.12 8.58 -35.62
N ASP A 309 -9.79 9.18 -36.78
CA ASP A 309 -8.55 9.94 -36.98
C ASP A 309 -8.84 11.44 -37.22
N PRO A 310 -8.60 12.30 -36.22
CA PRO A 310 -8.77 13.75 -36.35
C PRO A 310 -7.99 14.39 -37.50
N ILE A 311 -6.84 13.82 -37.88
CA ILE A 311 -6.02 14.34 -38.98
C ILE A 311 -6.68 14.02 -40.31
N SER A 312 -7.13 12.78 -40.50
CA SER A 312 -7.87 12.37 -41.70
C SER A 312 -9.19 13.13 -41.84
N ILE A 313 -9.92 13.37 -40.74
CA ILE A 313 -11.12 14.23 -40.77
C ILE A 313 -10.76 15.64 -41.26
N PHE A 314 -9.69 16.23 -40.73
CA PHE A 314 -9.27 17.57 -41.12
C PHE A 314 -8.82 17.66 -42.59
N GLN A 315 -8.18 16.62 -43.13
CA GLN A 315 -7.82 16.53 -44.54
C GLN A 315 -9.07 16.43 -45.41
N PHE A 316 -10.02 15.58 -45.04
CA PHE A 316 -11.29 15.43 -45.75
C PHE A 316 -12.12 16.72 -45.76
N GLU A 317 -12.22 17.43 -44.63
CA GLU A 317 -12.85 18.75 -44.58
C GLU A 317 -12.16 19.76 -45.50
N LYS A 318 -10.84 19.66 -45.69
CA LYS A 318 -10.09 20.51 -46.61
C LYS A 318 -10.49 20.23 -48.06
N GLU A 319 -10.49 18.95 -48.43
CA GLU A 319 -10.83 18.51 -49.80
C GLU A 319 -12.27 18.87 -50.18
N ILE A 320 -13.23 18.70 -49.26
CA ILE A 320 -14.63 19.12 -49.48
C ILE A 320 -14.72 20.64 -49.68
N THR A 321 -14.03 21.41 -48.84
CA THR A 321 -14.06 22.87 -48.92
C THR A 321 -13.42 23.35 -50.23
N ASP A 322 -12.35 22.71 -50.71
CA ASP A 322 -11.69 23.05 -51.97
C ASP A 322 -12.51 22.62 -53.21
N TYR A 323 -13.42 21.65 -53.07
CA TYR A 323 -14.29 21.16 -54.15
C TYR A 323 -15.49 22.09 -54.42
N LEU A 324 -15.98 22.79 -53.39
CA LEU A 324 -17.17 23.66 -53.43
C LEU A 324 -16.85 25.09 -53.88
#